data_AF-A0AAV7K7B0-F1
#
_entry.id   AF-A0AAV7K7B0-F1
#
_cell.length_a   1.000
_cell.length_b   1.000
_cell.length_c   1.000
_cell.angle_alpha   90.00
_cell.angle_beta   90.00
_cell.angle_gamma   90.00
#
_symmetry.space_group_name_H-M   'P 1'
#
loop_
_entity.id
_entity.type
_entity.pdbx_description
1 polymer ?
#
loop_
_entity_poly.entity_id
_entity_poly.type
_entity_poly.pdbx_seq_one_letter_code
_entity_poly.pdbx_strand_id
1 'polypeptide(L)'
;MISRDIFSNKSQAHQIYSSFVHSELKNWIMVYPIYINSKKPISRGRLIPLSKCVDSPSAKEIANVLLARGFHTLLEDKKIHPKESFRDDLHRGRVRVQFWDNDEKQQVCLYPEFPSRKSLLIFIAEQISKLESRKNFGKVAQPYSKLTESKTKIGYGKIRKSKKHD
;
A
#
# COMPACT_ATOMS: atom_id res chain seq x y z
N MET A 1 -3.20 -43.37 9.84
CA MET A 1 -3.09 -42.56 11.08
C MET A 1 -1.65 -42.13 11.23
N ILE A 2 -1.29 -40.94 10.75
CA ILE A 2 0.07 -40.41 10.87
C ILE A 2 0.14 -39.67 12.21
N SER A 3 1.08 -40.07 13.07
CA SER A 3 1.26 -39.62 14.46
C SER A 3 1.25 -38.10 14.63
N ARG A 4 0.64 -37.65 15.73
CA ARG A 4 0.47 -36.25 16.14
C ARG A 4 1.73 -35.57 16.69
N ASP A 5 2.89 -36.23 16.67
CA ASP A 5 4.11 -35.78 17.36
C ASP A 5 5.20 -35.24 16.41
N ILE A 6 4.88 -34.23 15.60
CA ILE A 6 5.87 -33.51 14.75
C ILE A 6 6.10 -32.06 15.21
N PHE A 7 5.30 -31.51 16.12
CA PHE A 7 5.36 -30.09 16.50
C PHE A 7 5.95 -29.86 17.89
N SER A 8 7.17 -30.34 18.15
CA SER A 8 7.88 -30.08 19.42
C SER A 8 8.69 -28.77 19.42
N ASN A 9 8.94 -28.14 18.26
CA ASN A 9 9.77 -26.93 18.19
C ASN A 9 9.17 -25.82 17.31
N LYS A 10 8.79 -24.70 17.93
CA LYS A 10 8.18 -23.53 17.26
C LYS A 10 9.09 -22.92 16.20
N SER A 11 10.42 -22.95 16.37
CA SER A 11 11.36 -22.38 15.38
C SER A 11 11.44 -23.25 14.12
N GLN A 12 11.47 -24.56 14.28
CA GLN A 12 11.53 -25.52 13.18
C GLN A 12 10.18 -25.57 12.42
N ALA A 13 9.05 -25.53 13.14
CA ALA A 13 7.73 -25.41 12.53
C ALA A 13 7.56 -24.09 11.76
N HIS A 14 8.05 -22.96 12.30
CA HIS A 14 8.07 -21.69 11.60
C HIS A 14 8.94 -21.75 10.34
N GLN A 15 10.09 -22.41 10.39
CA GLN A 15 10.99 -22.53 9.25
C GLN A 15 10.42 -23.42 8.15
N ILE A 16 9.76 -24.53 8.49
CA ILE A 16 9.08 -25.44 7.53
C ILE A 16 7.83 -24.79 6.94
N TYR A 17 7.01 -24.11 7.76
CA TYR A 17 5.87 -23.36 7.27
C TYR A 17 6.30 -22.21 6.36
N SER A 18 7.36 -21.49 6.74
CA SER A 18 7.95 -20.41 5.95
C SER A 18 8.50 -20.94 4.63
N SER A 19 9.20 -22.08 4.61
CA SER A 19 9.75 -22.65 3.36
C SER A 19 8.66 -23.18 2.43
N PHE A 20 7.62 -23.83 2.97
CA PHE A 20 6.46 -24.32 2.22
C PHE A 20 5.63 -23.16 1.64
N VAL A 21 5.33 -22.14 2.44
CA VAL A 21 4.65 -20.92 1.95
C VAL A 21 5.54 -20.20 0.93
N HIS A 22 6.86 -20.19 1.11
CA HIS A 22 7.77 -19.57 0.16
C HIS A 22 7.79 -20.29 -1.19
N SER A 23 7.73 -21.63 -1.22
CA SER A 23 7.65 -22.40 -2.47
C SER A 23 6.35 -22.11 -3.22
N GLU A 24 5.22 -22.07 -2.53
CA GLU A 24 3.91 -21.78 -3.14
C GLU A 24 3.82 -20.35 -3.71
N LEU A 25 4.34 -19.37 -2.96
CA LEU A 25 4.31 -17.97 -3.37
C LEU A 25 5.35 -17.62 -4.43
N LYS A 26 6.31 -18.51 -4.74
CA LYS A 26 7.38 -18.24 -5.70
C LYS A 26 6.82 -17.90 -7.08
N ASN A 27 5.79 -18.62 -7.50
CA ASN A 27 5.14 -18.47 -8.81
C ASN A 27 4.12 -17.32 -8.85
N TRP A 28 3.69 -16.82 -7.68
CA TRP A 28 2.77 -15.70 -7.61
C TRP A 28 3.42 -14.43 -8.14
N ILE A 29 2.68 -13.71 -8.97
CA ILE A 29 3.20 -12.47 -9.56
C ILE A 29 3.33 -11.41 -8.48
N MET A 30 4.27 -10.49 -8.68
CA MET A 30 4.51 -9.37 -7.78
C MET A 30 3.93 -8.11 -8.39
N VAL A 31 3.13 -7.38 -7.62
CA VAL A 31 2.60 -6.07 -7.97
C VAL A 31 3.12 -5.07 -6.93
N TYR A 32 3.96 -4.15 -7.38
CA TYR A 32 4.42 -3.03 -6.55
C TYR A 32 3.67 -1.75 -6.95
N PRO A 33 3.44 -0.82 -6.01
CA PRO A 33 2.76 0.44 -6.31
C PRO A 33 3.43 1.27 -7.43
N ILE A 34 4.76 1.23 -7.49
CA ILE A 34 5.55 1.95 -8.50
C ILE A 34 5.20 1.58 -9.96
N TYR A 35 4.67 0.38 -10.20
CA TYR A 35 4.34 -0.09 -11.55
C TYR A 35 3.23 0.71 -12.21
N ILE A 36 2.32 1.27 -11.39
CA ILE A 36 1.13 1.99 -11.84
C ILE A 36 1.11 3.46 -11.39
N ASN A 37 2.19 3.94 -10.76
CA ASN A 37 2.30 5.30 -10.25
C ASN A 37 2.57 6.31 -11.39
N SER A 38 1.67 7.27 -11.59
CA SER A 38 1.78 8.31 -12.62
C SER A 38 2.94 9.29 -12.38
N LYS A 39 3.40 9.44 -11.13
CA LYS A 39 4.54 10.30 -10.76
C LYS A 39 5.90 9.68 -11.10
N LYS A 40 5.93 8.45 -11.61
CA LYS A 40 7.17 7.72 -11.92
C LYS A 40 7.31 7.53 -13.42
N PRO A 41 8.47 7.85 -14.03
CA PRO A 41 8.73 7.51 -15.43
C PRO A 41 8.97 6.00 -15.61
N ILE A 42 8.90 5.51 -16.86
CA ILE A 42 9.17 4.10 -17.20
C ILE A 42 10.56 3.69 -16.71
N SER A 43 11.57 4.55 -16.94
CA SER A 43 12.95 4.32 -16.51
C SER A 43 13.09 4.08 -15.01
N ARG A 44 12.18 4.64 -14.20
CA ARG A 44 12.16 4.51 -12.73
C ARG A 44 11.17 3.48 -12.21
N GLY A 45 10.59 2.64 -13.06
CA GLY A 45 9.84 1.46 -12.64
C GLY A 45 8.36 1.44 -13.01
N ARG A 46 7.80 2.51 -13.56
CA ARG A 46 6.44 2.45 -14.14
C ARG A 46 6.41 1.44 -15.29
N LEU A 47 5.36 0.62 -15.37
CA LEU A 47 5.23 -0.45 -16.38
C LEU A 47 4.08 -0.25 -17.37
N ILE A 48 3.13 0.65 -17.08
CA ILE A 48 1.98 0.95 -17.95
C ILE A 48 2.03 2.39 -18.48
N PRO A 49 1.31 2.74 -19.57
CA PRO A 49 1.28 4.09 -20.10
C PRO A 49 0.79 5.13 -19.09
N LEU A 50 1.31 6.36 -19.16
CA LEU A 50 0.98 7.42 -18.20
C LEU A 50 -0.51 7.72 -18.13
N SER A 51 -1.21 7.69 -19.27
CA SER A 51 -2.67 7.90 -19.37
C SER A 51 -3.51 6.84 -18.67
N LYS A 52 -2.92 5.71 -18.29
CA LYS A 52 -3.58 4.60 -17.57
C LYS A 52 -3.08 4.46 -16.13
N CYS A 53 -2.17 5.32 -15.70
CA CYS A 53 -1.65 5.31 -14.34
C CYS A 53 -2.57 6.06 -13.37
N VAL A 54 -2.31 5.85 -12.09
CA VAL A 54 -2.97 6.56 -10.99
C VAL A 54 -1.93 7.32 -10.16
N ASP A 55 -2.32 8.45 -9.60
CA ASP A 55 -1.45 9.24 -8.73
C ASP A 55 -1.23 8.53 -7.39
N SER A 56 0.03 8.42 -6.97
CA SER A 56 0.44 7.94 -5.65
C SER A 56 -0.38 6.73 -5.12
N PRO A 57 -0.37 5.59 -5.82
CA PRO A 57 -1.02 4.36 -5.37
C PRO A 57 -0.33 3.78 -4.13
N SER A 58 -1.09 3.13 -3.26
CA SER A 58 -0.58 2.36 -2.12
C SER A 58 -0.76 0.85 -2.32
N ALA A 59 0.08 0.04 -1.68
CA ALA A 59 -0.06 -1.43 -1.75
C ALA A 59 -1.38 -1.93 -1.12
N LYS A 60 -1.91 -1.20 -0.13
CA LYS A 60 -3.20 -1.51 0.50
C LYS A 60 -4.36 -1.34 -0.48
N GLU A 61 -4.37 -0.27 -1.27
CA GLU A 61 -5.39 -0.07 -2.30
C GLU A 61 -5.33 -1.16 -3.36
N ILE A 62 -4.12 -1.53 -3.80
CA ILE A 62 -3.91 -2.62 -4.76
C ILE A 62 -4.49 -3.93 -4.19
N ALA A 63 -4.15 -4.27 -2.94
CA ALA A 63 -4.66 -5.46 -2.28
C ALA A 63 -6.19 -5.44 -2.17
N ASN A 64 -6.78 -4.31 -1.74
CA ASN A 64 -8.22 -4.18 -1.59
C ASN A 64 -8.97 -4.36 -2.91
N VAL A 65 -8.50 -3.74 -3.99
CA VAL A 65 -9.10 -3.88 -5.34
C VAL A 65 -9.05 -5.33 -5.81
N LEU A 66 -7.93 -6.00 -5.62
CA LEU A 66 -7.75 -7.39 -6.03
C LEU A 66 -8.60 -8.35 -5.20
N LEU A 67 -8.61 -8.19 -3.88
CA LEU A 67 -9.47 -8.98 -2.98
C LEU A 67 -10.95 -8.78 -3.32
N ALA A 68 -11.39 -7.54 -3.54
CA ALA A 68 -12.78 -7.24 -3.91
C ALA A 68 -13.18 -7.88 -5.25
N ARG A 69 -12.23 -8.10 -6.17
CA ARG A 69 -12.47 -8.74 -7.47
C ARG A 69 -12.35 -10.27 -7.42
N GLY A 70 -12.00 -10.85 -6.27
CA GLY A 70 -11.89 -12.31 -6.07
C GLY A 70 -10.50 -12.89 -6.33
N PHE A 71 -9.45 -12.07 -6.35
CA PHE A 71 -8.09 -12.56 -6.53
C PHE A 71 -7.50 -13.13 -5.24
N HIS A 72 -6.82 -14.26 -5.34
CA HIS A 72 -5.96 -14.75 -4.26
C HIS A 72 -4.74 -13.83 -4.13
N THR A 73 -4.69 -13.11 -3.01
CA THR A 73 -3.82 -11.97 -2.82
C THR A 73 -3.17 -11.99 -1.44
N LEU A 74 -1.88 -11.68 -1.38
CA LEU A 74 -1.14 -11.52 -0.12
C LEU A 74 -0.41 -10.17 -0.11
N LEU A 75 -0.63 -9.37 0.94
CA LEU A 75 0.05 -8.10 1.17
C LEU A 75 1.30 -8.31 2.02
N GLU A 76 2.45 -7.90 1.49
CA GLU A 76 3.73 -7.83 2.18
C GLU A 76 4.09 -6.35 2.41
N ASP A 77 3.66 -5.80 3.54
CA ASP A 77 3.78 -4.38 3.92
C ASP A 77 5.22 -3.85 4.01
N LYS A 78 6.16 -4.68 4.45
CA LYS A 78 7.57 -4.29 4.69
C LYS A 78 8.45 -4.34 3.44
N LYS A 79 7.94 -4.78 2.29
CA LYS A 79 8.73 -4.89 1.05
C LYS A 79 8.77 -3.57 0.30
N ILE A 80 9.89 -3.25 -0.32
CA ILE A 80 10.04 -2.05 -1.15
C ILE A 80 10.63 -2.44 -2.49
N HIS A 81 10.14 -1.82 -3.56
CA HIS A 81 10.70 -2.03 -4.90
C HIS A 81 12.12 -1.43 -4.98
N PRO A 82 13.12 -2.11 -5.56
CA PRO A 82 14.49 -1.61 -5.61
C PRO A 82 14.64 -0.22 -6.26
N LYS A 83 13.86 0.04 -7.33
CA LYS A 83 13.85 1.34 -8.03
C LYS A 83 13.08 2.45 -7.31
N GLU A 84 12.35 2.13 -6.24
CA GLU A 84 11.71 3.17 -5.43
C GLU A 84 12.78 3.95 -4.67
N SER A 85 12.71 5.27 -4.71
CA SER A 85 13.66 6.17 -4.05
C SER A 85 13.21 6.49 -2.62
N PHE A 86 11.90 6.59 -2.40
CA PHE A 86 11.34 6.91 -1.09
C PHE A 86 11.12 5.62 -0.28
N ARG A 87 11.74 5.53 0.90
CA ARG A 87 11.68 4.35 1.78
C ARG A 87 10.66 4.49 2.92
N ASP A 88 9.74 5.46 2.80
CA ASP A 88 8.70 5.77 3.80
C ASP A 88 7.49 4.81 3.73
N ASP A 89 6.58 4.92 4.71
CA ASP A 89 5.32 4.14 4.82
C ASP A 89 4.42 4.17 3.59
N LEU A 90 4.42 5.27 2.85
CA LEU A 90 3.50 5.49 1.75
C LEU A 90 3.93 4.71 0.51
N HIS A 91 5.24 4.52 0.33
CA HIS A 91 5.82 3.85 -0.83
C HIS A 91 6.18 2.38 -0.57
N ARG A 92 6.07 1.89 0.67
CA ARG A 92 6.25 0.47 0.98
C ARG A 92 5.06 -0.36 0.50
N GLY A 93 5.35 -1.65 0.37
CA GLY A 93 4.41 -2.71 0.13
C GLY A 93 4.65 -3.43 -1.19
N ARG A 94 4.40 -4.73 -1.16
CA ARG A 94 4.31 -5.60 -2.34
C ARG A 94 3.07 -6.44 -2.21
N VAL A 95 2.34 -6.60 -3.31
CA VAL A 95 1.19 -7.48 -3.38
C VAL A 95 1.58 -8.70 -4.21
N ARG A 96 1.44 -9.89 -3.63
CA ARG A 96 1.55 -11.16 -4.33
C ARG A 96 0.17 -11.55 -4.84
N VAL A 97 0.07 -12.02 -6.08
CA VAL A 97 -1.19 -12.46 -6.68
C VAL A 97 -0.99 -13.83 -7.32
N GLN A 98 -1.84 -14.79 -6.97
CA GLN A 98 -1.92 -16.05 -7.71
C GLN A 98 -2.57 -15.72 -9.04
N PHE A 99 -1.79 -15.75 -10.12
CA PHE A 99 -2.28 -15.37 -11.45
C PHE A 99 -2.24 -16.54 -12.43
N TRP A 100 -1.40 -17.52 -12.11
CA TRP A 100 -1.22 -18.76 -12.83
C TRP A 100 -1.56 -19.91 -11.88
N ASP A 101 -2.09 -20.98 -12.44
CA ASP A 101 -2.23 -22.23 -11.71
C ASP A 101 -0.84 -22.81 -11.41
N ASN A 102 -0.68 -23.37 -10.21
CA ASN A 102 0.57 -23.94 -9.72
C ASN A 102 0.66 -25.46 -9.98
N ASP A 103 -0.45 -26.12 -10.31
CA ASP A 103 -0.52 -27.59 -10.36
C ASP A 103 -0.13 -28.24 -11.70
N GLU A 104 0.06 -27.45 -12.77
CA GLU A 104 0.27 -28.00 -14.11
C GLU A 104 1.67 -27.72 -14.72
N LYS A 105 2.13 -28.66 -15.56
CA LYS A 105 3.34 -28.52 -16.42
C LYS A 105 3.25 -27.34 -17.41
N GLN A 106 2.12 -26.65 -17.47
CA GLN A 106 1.84 -25.48 -18.30
C GLN A 106 1.26 -24.35 -17.45
N GLN A 107 1.66 -23.10 -17.73
CA GLN A 107 1.14 -21.93 -17.02
C GLN A 107 -0.26 -21.56 -17.54
N VAL A 108 -1.30 -22.08 -16.89
CA VAL A 108 -2.70 -21.70 -17.18
C VAL A 108 -3.04 -20.42 -16.43
N CYS A 109 -3.57 -19.42 -17.14
CA CYS A 109 -4.02 -18.18 -16.50
C CYS A 109 -5.34 -18.43 -15.77
N LEU A 110 -5.39 -18.11 -14.46
CA LEU A 110 -6.59 -18.28 -13.64
C LEU A 110 -7.70 -17.25 -13.98
N TYR A 111 -7.35 -16.18 -14.71
CA TYR A 111 -8.25 -15.07 -15.02
C TYR A 111 -8.21 -14.75 -16.52
N PRO A 112 -9.01 -15.44 -17.35
CA PRO A 112 -8.99 -15.28 -18.81
C PRO A 112 -9.23 -13.85 -19.30
N GLU A 113 -9.96 -13.03 -18.54
CA GLU A 113 -10.20 -11.62 -18.83
C GLU A 113 -8.92 -10.76 -18.71
N PHE A 114 -7.88 -11.28 -18.06
CA PHE A 114 -6.58 -10.65 -17.93
C PHE A 114 -5.52 -11.53 -18.61
N PRO A 115 -5.39 -11.48 -19.96
CA PRO A 115 -4.44 -12.32 -20.69
C PRO A 115 -2.97 -12.00 -20.39
N SER A 116 -2.69 -10.88 -19.70
CA SER A 116 -1.33 -10.48 -19.35
C SER A 116 -1.26 -9.80 -17.99
N ARG A 117 -0.06 -9.77 -17.41
CA ARG A 117 0.23 -8.93 -16.22
C ARG A 117 -0.09 -7.46 -16.50
N LYS A 118 0.12 -6.98 -17.73
CA LYS A 118 -0.12 -5.59 -18.12
C LYS A 118 -1.61 -5.23 -18.10
N SER A 119 -2.49 -6.12 -18.57
CA SER A 119 -3.95 -5.90 -18.50
C SER A 119 -4.43 -5.86 -17.06
N LEU A 120 -3.89 -6.71 -16.19
CA LEU A 120 -4.17 -6.65 -14.75
C LEU A 120 -3.74 -5.30 -14.13
N LEU A 121 -2.53 -4.81 -14.44
CA LEU A 121 -2.05 -3.52 -13.92
C LEU A 121 -2.93 -2.34 -14.35
N ILE A 122 -3.40 -2.34 -15.60
CA ILE A 122 -4.32 -1.31 -16.11
C ILE A 122 -5.65 -1.37 -15.36
N PHE A 123 -6.21 -2.57 -15.17
CA PHE A 123 -7.43 -2.75 -14.40
C PHE A 123 -7.28 -2.26 -12.96
N ILE A 124 -6.20 -2.62 -12.27
CA ILE A 124 -5.94 -2.18 -10.90
C ILE A 124 -5.92 -0.65 -10.83
N ALA A 125 -5.16 0.00 -11.72
CA ALA A 125 -5.06 1.46 -11.74
C ALA A 125 -6.42 2.13 -11.99
N GLU A 126 -7.22 1.58 -12.90
CA GLU A 126 -8.57 2.06 -13.17
C GLU A 126 -9.49 1.93 -11.95
N GLN A 127 -9.49 0.79 -11.26
CA GLN A 127 -10.33 0.59 -10.07
C GLN A 127 -9.88 1.48 -8.90
N ILE A 128 -8.57 1.62 -8.68
CA ILE A 128 -8.05 2.52 -7.64
C ILE A 128 -8.54 3.95 -7.88
N SER A 129 -8.55 4.43 -9.13
CA SER A 129 -9.01 5.78 -9.45
C SER A 129 -10.49 6.04 -9.09
N LYS A 130 -11.30 4.97 -8.99
CA LYS A 130 -12.74 5.02 -8.70
C LYS A 130 -13.06 4.85 -7.21
N LEU A 131 -12.07 4.57 -6.35
CA LEU A 131 -12.29 4.36 -4.92
C LEU A 131 -12.89 5.59 -4.25
N GLU A 132 -13.97 5.40 -3.47
CA GLU A 132 -14.60 6.48 -2.70
C GLU A 132 -13.64 7.13 -1.69
N SER A 133 -12.73 6.33 -1.11
CA SER A 133 -11.69 6.83 -0.21
C SER A 133 -10.85 7.93 -0.84
N ARG A 134 -10.66 7.93 -2.17
CA ARG A 134 -9.90 8.95 -2.90
C ARG A 134 -10.68 10.24 -3.17
N LYS A 135 -12.01 10.16 -3.29
CA LYS A 135 -12.86 11.33 -3.55
C LYS A 135 -12.88 12.30 -2.36
N ASN A 136 -12.64 11.79 -1.15
CA ASN A 136 -12.72 12.57 0.09
C ASN A 136 -11.39 13.24 0.50
N PHE A 137 -10.26 12.92 -0.14
CA PHE A 137 -8.96 13.56 0.17
C PHE A 137 -8.92 15.06 -0.20
N GLY A 138 -9.80 15.53 -1.08
CA GLY A 138 -9.90 16.95 -1.45
C GLY A 138 -10.62 17.84 -0.42
N LYS A 139 -11.22 17.27 0.64
CA LYS A 139 -11.93 18.06 1.68
C LYS A 139 -11.11 18.29 2.96
N VAL A 140 -9.91 17.72 3.06
CA VAL A 140 -9.01 17.92 4.21
C VAL A 140 -7.73 18.58 3.74
N ALA A 141 -7.85 19.80 3.25
CA ALA A 141 -6.75 20.77 3.19
C ALA A 141 -7.09 21.89 4.18
N GLN A 142 -6.80 21.67 5.47
CA GLN A 142 -6.66 22.77 6.41
C GLN A 142 -5.16 22.95 6.66
N PRO A 143 -4.60 24.15 6.44
CA PRO A 143 -3.19 24.42 6.66
C PRO A 143 -2.86 24.24 8.14
N TYR A 144 -1.70 23.64 8.41
CA TYR A 144 -1.06 23.67 9.73
C TYR A 144 -0.72 25.13 10.07
N SER A 145 -1.69 25.88 10.60
CA SER A 145 -1.46 27.16 11.24
C SER A 145 -1.04 26.90 12.68
N LYS A 146 0.16 27.38 13.01
CA LYS A 146 0.76 27.46 14.35
C LYS A 146 -0.31 27.75 15.43
N LEU A 147 -0.49 26.84 16.38
CA LEU A 147 -1.23 27.14 17.60
C LEU A 147 -0.33 27.96 18.53
N THR A 148 -0.57 29.26 18.51
CA THR A 148 -0.16 30.21 19.54
C THR A 148 -0.91 29.96 20.84
N GLU A 149 -0.19 30.11 21.95
CA GLU A 149 -0.60 29.98 23.36
C GLU A 149 -2.04 30.45 23.67
N SER A 150 -2.81 29.54 24.25
CA SER A 150 -4.10 29.82 24.87
C SER A 150 -3.91 30.57 26.18
N LYS A 151 -4.37 31.84 26.22
CA LYS A 151 -4.49 32.65 27.43
C LYS A 151 -5.53 32.04 28.38
N THR A 152 -5.08 31.47 29.49
CA THR A 152 -5.89 31.29 30.70
C THR A 152 -5.96 32.61 31.46
N LYS A 153 -7.19 33.08 31.72
CA LYS A 153 -7.47 34.21 32.61
C LYS A 153 -7.33 33.73 34.05
N ILE A 154 -6.33 34.23 34.77
CA ILE A 154 -6.34 34.36 36.24
C ILE A 154 -5.92 35.80 36.52
N GLY A 155 -6.79 36.54 37.22
CA GLY A 155 -6.67 37.98 37.39
C GLY A 155 -5.74 38.39 38.52
N TYR A 156 -5.11 39.57 38.35
CA TYR A 156 -4.68 40.44 39.44
C TYR A 156 -4.80 41.92 39.01
N GLY A 157 -5.49 42.70 39.85
CA GLY A 157 -5.23 44.10 40.18
C GLY A 157 -5.05 45.16 39.08
N LYS A 158 -6.07 46.01 38.92
CA LYS A 158 -5.95 47.36 38.35
C LYS A 158 -5.22 48.27 39.34
N ILE A 159 -4.11 48.90 38.94
CA ILE A 159 -3.68 50.19 39.51
C ILE A 159 -3.46 51.18 38.36
N ARG A 160 -4.08 52.35 38.50
CA ARG A 160 -4.28 53.40 37.49
C ARG A 160 -3.01 54.22 37.29
N LYS A 161 -2.67 54.55 36.04
CA LYS A 161 -1.71 55.61 35.69
C LYS A 161 -2.37 56.98 35.92
N SER A 162 -1.78 57.79 36.78
CA SER A 162 -2.05 59.24 36.89
C SER A 162 -1.11 60.04 35.97
N LYS A 163 -1.63 61.19 35.53
CA LYS A 163 -1.17 62.09 34.47
C LYS A 163 0.14 62.82 34.78
N LYS A 164 0.83 63.24 33.71
CA LYS A 164 1.79 64.36 33.66
C LYS A 164 1.07 65.69 33.94
N HIS A 165 1.73 66.63 34.60
CA HIS A 165 1.90 68.02 34.14
C HIS A 165 2.94 68.75 35.01
N ASP A 166 3.79 69.49 34.29
CA ASP A 166 4.68 70.62 34.65
C ASP A 166 5.74 70.46 35.75
#